data_AF-A0A8T3Z784-F1
#
_entry.id   AF-A0A8T3Z784-F1
#
_cell.length_a   1.000
_cell.length_b   1.000
_cell.length_c   1.000
_cell.angle_alpha   90.00
_cell.angle_beta   90.00
_cell.angle_gamma   90.00
#
_symmetry.space_group_name_H-M   'P 1'
#
loop_
_entity.id
_entity.type
_entity.pdbx_description
1 polymer ?
#
loop_
_entity_poly.entity_id
_entity_poly.type
_entity_poly.pdbx_seq_one_letter_code
_entity_poly.pdbx_strand_id
1 'polypeptide(L)'
;MKGLSPIVATIVLIAFAVAVGGLVALWLTNFATSTTEYTSEQGDKLTACAGTRLKFDNVGSSSIIYSNPTVKLITNITVYDMNGRNLTFNATSMASGQVANITWARGSNTSVFMRGVCEDSIVVEGNCKTGQVCWGE
;
A
#
# COMPACT_ATOMS: atom_id res chain seq x y z
N MET A 1 55.27 -44.77 13.30
CA MET A 1 53.97 -44.17 13.69
C MET A 1 54.00 -42.71 13.28
N LYS A 2 52.91 -42.18 12.68
CA LYS A 2 52.74 -40.80 12.13
C LYS A 2 53.11 -40.66 10.65
N GLY A 3 52.16 -40.97 9.77
CA GLY A 3 52.28 -40.77 8.32
C GLY A 3 50.95 -40.67 7.56
N LEU A 4 49.84 -41.08 8.18
CA LEU A 4 48.49 -41.03 7.58
C LEU A 4 47.73 -39.71 7.82
N SER A 5 48.32 -38.78 8.59
CA SER A 5 47.67 -37.53 9.05
C SER A 5 47.25 -36.55 7.94
N PRO A 6 47.94 -36.44 6.79
CA PRO A 6 47.55 -35.46 5.77
C PRO A 6 46.36 -35.88 4.91
N ILE A 7 46.23 -37.18 4.61
CA ILE A 7 45.17 -37.70 3.70
C ILE A 7 43.80 -37.69 4.37
N VAL A 8 43.73 -37.97 5.67
CA VAL A 8 42.45 -37.94 6.40
C VAL A 8 41.94 -36.51 6.56
N ALA A 9 42.84 -35.55 6.79
CA ALA A 9 42.48 -34.15 6.96
C ALA A 9 41.85 -33.53 5.69
N THR A 10 42.39 -33.86 4.50
CA THR A 10 41.84 -33.36 3.24
C THR A 10 40.45 -33.92 2.94
N ILE A 11 40.21 -35.20 3.21
CA ILE A 11 38.89 -35.82 3.03
C ILE A 11 37.84 -35.16 3.94
N VAL A 12 38.19 -34.91 5.21
CA VAL A 12 37.31 -34.23 6.17
C VAL A 12 37.00 -32.79 5.73
N LEU A 13 38.00 -32.06 5.22
CA LEU A 13 37.78 -30.71 4.68
C LEU A 13 36.84 -30.69 3.48
N ILE A 14 36.98 -31.65 2.56
CA ILE A 14 36.09 -31.77 1.39
C ILE A 14 34.66 -32.10 1.84
N ALA A 15 34.49 -33.08 2.74
CA ALA A 15 33.18 -33.45 3.25
C ALA A 15 32.48 -32.27 3.96
N PHE A 16 33.23 -31.50 4.76
CA PHE A 16 32.70 -30.29 5.40
C PHE A 16 32.30 -29.23 4.37
N ALA A 17 33.13 -28.98 3.34
CA ALA A 17 32.82 -28.02 2.29
C ALA A 17 31.53 -28.40 1.53
N VAL A 18 31.32 -29.68 1.21
CA VAL A 18 30.09 -30.16 0.56
C VAL A 18 28.88 -29.99 1.47
N ALA A 19 29.00 -30.29 2.77
CA ALA A 19 27.92 -30.11 3.73
C ALA A 19 27.51 -28.63 3.87
N VAL A 20 28.48 -27.72 4.01
CA VAL A 20 28.22 -26.28 4.07
C VAL A 20 27.64 -25.77 2.75
N GLY A 21 28.16 -26.23 1.61
CA GLY A 21 27.64 -25.86 0.29
C GLY A 21 26.16 -26.25 0.11
N GLY A 22 25.78 -27.45 0.54
CA GLY A 22 24.38 -27.89 0.53
C GLY A 22 23.47 -27.03 1.41
N LEU A 23 23.94 -26.69 2.62
CA LEU A 23 23.19 -25.83 3.54
C LEU A 23 22.97 -24.43 2.96
N VAL A 24 24.02 -23.84 2.38
CA VAL A 24 23.95 -22.51 1.74
C VAL A 24 23.03 -22.52 0.53
N ALA A 25 23.06 -23.57 -0.29
CA ALA A 25 22.17 -23.69 -1.45
C ALA A 25 20.68 -23.75 -1.06
N LEU A 26 20.34 -24.48 0.01
CA LEU A 26 18.98 -24.51 0.55
C LEU A 26 18.55 -23.14 1.08
N TRP A 27 19.43 -22.47 1.82
CA TRP A 27 19.15 -21.14 2.35
C TRP A 27 18.93 -20.12 1.23
N LEU A 28 19.77 -20.10 0.20
CA LEU A 28 19.61 -19.23 -0.97
C LEU A 28 18.31 -19.48 -1.72
N THR A 29 17.92 -20.76 -1.85
CA THR A 29 16.65 -21.13 -2.51
C THR A 29 15.47 -20.58 -1.72
N ASN A 30 15.43 -20.80 -0.41
CA ASN A 30 14.35 -20.30 0.45
C ASN A 30 14.30 -18.77 0.50
N PHE A 31 15.46 -18.12 0.50
CA PHE A 31 15.55 -16.67 0.43
C PHE A 31 14.99 -16.14 -0.90
N ALA A 32 15.38 -16.76 -2.02
CA ALA A 32 14.90 -16.38 -3.34
C ALA A 32 13.39 -16.59 -3.50
N THR A 33 12.84 -17.71 -3.03
CA THR A 33 11.40 -17.96 -3.08
C THR A 33 10.62 -16.97 -2.22
N SER A 34 11.02 -16.78 -0.95
CA SER A 34 10.34 -15.85 -0.05
C SER A 34 10.38 -14.40 -0.56
N THR A 35 11.50 -13.97 -1.13
CA THR A 35 11.62 -12.63 -1.72
C THR A 35 10.74 -12.48 -2.96
N THR A 36 10.65 -13.52 -3.79
CA THR A 36 9.82 -13.52 -5.00
C THR A 36 8.33 -13.53 -4.65
N GLU A 37 7.91 -14.34 -3.69
CA GLU A 37 6.53 -14.39 -3.19
C GLU A 37 6.10 -13.05 -2.62
N TYR A 38 6.93 -12.44 -1.77
CA TYR A 38 6.64 -11.11 -1.22
C TYR A 38 6.50 -10.05 -2.32
N THR A 39 7.41 -10.07 -3.31
CA THR A 39 7.36 -9.10 -4.42
C THR A 39 6.14 -9.34 -5.31
N SER A 40 5.76 -10.60 -5.56
CA SER A 40 4.56 -10.96 -6.32
C SER A 40 3.31 -10.48 -5.60
N GLU A 41 3.19 -10.70 -4.30
CA GLU A 41 2.04 -10.27 -3.51
C GLU A 41 1.88 -8.73 -3.53
N GLN A 42 2.99 -7.99 -3.42
CA GLN A 42 2.96 -6.53 -3.55
C GLN A 42 2.58 -6.08 -4.96
N GLY A 43 3.07 -6.78 -5.99
CA GLY A 43 2.71 -6.53 -7.39
C GLY A 43 1.22 -6.76 -7.66
N ASP A 44 0.67 -7.84 -7.10
CA ASP A 44 -0.75 -8.18 -7.22
C ASP A 44 -1.63 -7.15 -6.52
N LYS A 45 -1.27 -6.70 -5.31
CA LYS A 45 -1.97 -5.63 -4.59
C LYS A 45 -1.94 -4.31 -5.37
N LEU A 46 -0.77 -3.95 -5.89
CA LEU A 46 -0.61 -2.73 -6.69
C LEU A 46 -1.48 -2.78 -7.95
N THR A 47 -1.50 -3.93 -8.63
CA THR A 47 -2.32 -4.13 -9.83
C THR A 47 -3.81 -4.17 -9.51
N ALA A 48 -4.20 -4.80 -8.40
CA ALA A 48 -5.58 -4.87 -7.94
C ALA A 48 -6.14 -3.49 -7.56
N CYS A 49 -5.28 -2.61 -7.05
CA CYS A 49 -5.61 -1.22 -6.74
C CYS A 49 -5.32 -0.26 -7.91
N ALA A 50 -4.79 -0.75 -9.04
CA ALA A 50 -4.52 0.08 -10.20
C ALA A 50 -5.86 0.56 -10.78
N GLY A 51 -6.10 1.87 -10.67
CA GLY A 51 -7.37 2.50 -11.07
C GLY A 51 -8.37 2.66 -9.92
N THR A 52 -8.08 2.14 -8.72
CA THR A 52 -8.81 2.50 -7.50
C THR A 52 -8.56 3.97 -7.20
N ARG A 53 -9.64 4.74 -7.04
CA ARG A 53 -9.58 6.17 -6.73
C ARG A 53 -10.75 6.57 -5.86
N LEU A 54 -10.51 7.53 -4.98
CA LEU A 54 -11.58 8.24 -4.30
C LEU A 54 -12.01 9.43 -5.14
N LYS A 55 -13.31 9.56 -5.39
CA LYS A 55 -13.86 10.63 -6.22
C LYS A 55 -14.62 11.62 -5.35
N PHE A 56 -14.34 12.91 -5.53
CA PHE A 56 -15.23 13.96 -5.05
C PHE A 56 -16.40 14.12 -6.01
N ASP A 57 -17.61 13.93 -5.52
CA ASP A 57 -18.83 14.17 -6.31
C ASP A 57 -19.28 15.63 -6.21
N ASN A 58 -19.18 16.21 -5.01
CA ASN A 58 -19.47 17.63 -4.79
C ASN A 58 -18.76 18.16 -3.55
N VAL A 59 -18.05 19.27 -3.67
CA VAL A 59 -17.46 20.03 -2.58
C VAL A 59 -18.22 21.35 -2.45
N GLY A 60 -19.22 21.38 -1.58
CA GLY A 60 -20.03 22.57 -1.32
C GLY A 60 -19.52 23.38 -0.12
N SER A 61 -20.24 24.45 0.23
CA SER A 61 -19.84 25.35 1.34
C SER A 61 -19.98 24.73 2.74
N SER A 62 -20.90 23.78 2.92
CA SER A 62 -21.21 23.13 4.21
C SER A 62 -21.00 21.62 4.22
N SER A 63 -20.85 21.00 3.05
CA SER A 63 -20.67 19.56 2.93
C SER A 63 -19.70 19.18 1.82
N ILE A 64 -19.04 18.02 2.00
CA ILE A 64 -18.24 17.35 0.98
C ILE A 64 -18.86 15.97 0.76
N ILE A 65 -19.19 15.67 -0.49
CA ILE A 65 -19.71 14.38 -0.92
C ILE A 65 -18.62 13.69 -1.73
N TYR A 66 -18.32 12.46 -1.35
CA TYR A 66 -17.32 11.64 -2.01
C TYR A 66 -17.81 10.21 -2.16
N SER A 67 -17.31 9.54 -3.19
CA SER A 67 -17.67 8.18 -3.52
C SER A 67 -16.44 7.32 -3.81
N ASN A 68 -16.63 6.03 -3.63
CA ASN A 68 -15.75 5.01 -4.17
C ASN A 68 -16.39 4.42 -5.45
N PRO A 69 -16.06 4.94 -6.64
CA PRO A 69 -16.61 4.42 -7.90
C PRO A 69 -15.99 3.08 -8.33
N THR A 70 -15.12 2.48 -7.51
CA THR A 70 -14.29 1.35 -7.89
C THR A 70 -14.71 0.08 -7.16
N VAL A 71 -14.27 -1.07 -7.65
CA VAL A 71 -14.69 -2.37 -7.11
C VAL A 71 -14.02 -2.75 -5.78
N LYS A 72 -12.92 -2.07 -5.42
CA LYS A 72 -12.12 -2.41 -4.25
C LYS A 72 -12.52 -1.60 -3.02
N LEU A 73 -12.41 -2.23 -1.85
CA LEU A 73 -12.59 -1.57 -0.56
C LEU A 73 -11.45 -0.58 -0.34
N ILE A 74 -11.79 0.64 0.08
CA ILE A 74 -10.83 1.66 0.49
C ILE A 74 -11.01 1.88 1.98
N THR A 75 -9.94 1.78 2.76
CA THR A 75 -9.92 1.96 4.22
C THR A 75 -9.03 3.14 4.61
N ASN A 76 -9.05 3.49 5.89
CA ASN A 76 -8.29 4.60 6.47
C ASN A 76 -8.42 5.91 5.67
N ILE A 77 -9.66 6.21 5.27
CA ILE A 77 -9.95 7.42 4.51
C ILE A 77 -9.81 8.61 5.43
N THR A 78 -9.12 9.65 4.97
CA THR A 78 -8.88 10.91 5.68
C THR A 78 -9.04 12.06 4.70
N VAL A 79 -9.62 13.16 5.15
CA VAL A 79 -9.81 14.37 4.32
C VAL A 79 -9.17 15.55 5.02
N TYR A 80 -8.49 16.37 4.24
CA TYR A 80 -7.71 17.51 4.66
C TYR A 80 -8.19 18.75 3.92
N ASP A 81 -8.20 19.88 4.60
CA ASP A 81 -8.35 21.18 3.94
C ASP A 81 -7.02 21.69 3.35
N MET A 82 -7.05 22.87 2.74
CA MET A 82 -5.86 23.48 2.14
C MET A 82 -4.72 23.77 3.13
N ASN A 83 -5.03 23.84 4.43
CA ASN A 83 -4.08 24.10 5.50
C ASN A 83 -3.59 22.79 6.15
N GLY A 84 -3.99 21.63 5.61
CA GLY A 84 -3.63 20.32 6.14
C GLY A 84 -4.40 19.93 7.41
N ARG A 85 -5.51 20.61 7.74
CA ARG A 85 -6.34 20.24 8.90
C ARG A 85 -7.22 19.05 8.55
N ASN A 86 -7.19 18.03 9.40
CA ASN A 86 -8.07 16.87 9.28
C ASN A 86 -9.53 17.30 9.47
N LEU A 87 -10.37 17.02 8.49
CA LEU A 87 -11.82 17.16 8.59
C LEU A 87 -12.40 15.89 9.22
N THR A 88 -13.41 16.03 10.09
CA THR A 88 -14.08 14.87 10.71
C THR A 88 -15.03 14.22 9.69
N PHE A 89 -14.93 12.91 9.51
CA PHE A 89 -15.72 12.15 8.53
C PHE A 89 -16.45 10.97 9.19
N ASN A 90 -17.58 10.58 8.59
CA ASN A 90 -18.43 9.51 9.13
C ASN A 90 -17.99 8.10 8.71
N ALA A 91 -17.20 7.96 7.65
CA ALA A 91 -16.79 6.66 7.10
C ALA A 91 -15.26 6.56 6.95
N THR A 92 -14.65 5.69 7.75
CA THR A 92 -13.22 5.31 7.65
C THR A 92 -12.97 4.26 6.58
N SER A 93 -14.03 3.61 6.07
CA SER A 93 -13.97 2.60 5.02
C SER A 93 -15.13 2.75 4.03
N MET A 94 -14.86 2.52 2.74
CA MET A 94 -15.85 2.58 1.67
C MET A 94 -15.72 1.38 0.73
N ALA A 95 -16.75 0.54 0.73
CA ALA A 95 -16.94 -0.50 -0.27
C ALA A 95 -17.30 0.10 -1.64
N SER A 96 -17.32 -0.78 -2.65
CA SER A 96 -17.67 -0.40 -4.02
C SER A 96 -19.02 0.28 -4.11
N GLY A 97 -19.07 1.43 -4.81
CA GLY A 97 -20.28 2.20 -5.06
C GLY A 97 -20.80 2.97 -3.84
N GLN A 98 -20.14 2.90 -2.68
CA GLN A 98 -20.57 3.67 -1.52
C GLN A 98 -20.31 5.16 -1.71
N VAL A 99 -21.18 5.97 -1.12
CA VAL A 99 -21.11 7.42 -1.06
C VAL A 99 -21.12 7.82 0.41
N ALA A 100 -20.27 8.76 0.77
CA ALA A 100 -20.19 9.29 2.12
C ALA A 100 -20.18 10.82 2.10
N ASN A 101 -20.52 11.41 3.25
CA ASN A 101 -20.54 12.85 3.43
C ASN A 101 -19.67 13.28 4.61
N ILE A 102 -19.13 14.49 4.48
CA ILE A 102 -18.43 15.21 5.53
C ILE A 102 -19.15 16.53 5.72
N THR A 103 -19.47 16.86 6.96
CA THR A 103 -19.88 18.21 7.33
C THR A 103 -18.62 19.04 7.56
N TRP A 104 -18.54 20.19 6.93
CA TRP A 104 -17.40 21.09 7.07
C TRP A 104 -17.83 22.54 6.91
N ALA A 105 -16.96 23.47 7.30
CA ALA A 105 -17.14 24.88 7.00
C ALA A 105 -16.06 25.29 6.00
N ARG A 106 -16.46 25.55 4.74
CA ARG A 106 -15.53 25.91 3.67
C ARG A 106 -14.65 27.09 4.04
N GLY A 107 -15.23 28.16 4.59
CA GLY A 107 -14.49 29.39 4.92
C GLY A 107 -13.75 29.92 3.70
N SER A 108 -12.45 30.21 3.85
CA SER A 108 -11.56 30.63 2.76
C SER A 108 -10.90 29.47 1.99
N ASN A 109 -11.29 28.22 2.25
CA ASN A 109 -10.68 27.07 1.59
C ASN A 109 -10.98 27.06 0.08
N THR A 110 -9.94 26.88 -0.72
CA THR A 110 -10.01 26.74 -2.19
C THR A 110 -9.62 25.35 -2.68
N SER A 111 -9.23 24.46 -1.77
CA SER A 111 -8.93 23.07 -2.10
C SER A 111 -9.21 22.14 -0.93
N VAL A 112 -9.55 20.90 -1.26
CA VAL A 112 -9.65 19.77 -0.34
C VAL A 112 -8.86 18.60 -0.91
N PHE A 113 -8.24 17.85 -0.01
CA PHE A 113 -7.45 16.67 -0.32
C PHE A 113 -7.98 15.50 0.47
N MET A 114 -8.02 14.33 -0.15
CA MET A 114 -8.46 13.10 0.49
C MET A 114 -7.45 12.00 0.21
N ARG A 115 -7.21 11.19 1.22
CA ARG A 115 -6.30 10.06 1.17
C ARG A 115 -7.00 8.83 1.74
N GLY A 116 -6.81 7.68 1.13
CA GLY A 116 -7.23 6.39 1.66
C GLY A 116 -6.21 5.32 1.32
N VAL A 117 -6.53 4.08 1.71
CA VAL A 117 -5.68 2.91 1.51
C VAL A 117 -6.51 1.80 0.86
N CYS A 118 -6.00 1.23 -0.21
CA CYS A 118 -6.55 0.06 -0.90
C CYS A 118 -5.66 -1.16 -0.57
N GLU A 119 -6.27 -2.30 -0.25
CA GLU A 119 -5.58 -3.57 0.08
C GLU A 119 -4.43 -3.37 1.09
N ASP A 120 -4.70 -2.56 2.13
CA ASP A 120 -3.86 -2.24 3.30
C ASP A 120 -2.52 -1.52 3.07
N SER A 121 -1.99 -1.46 1.84
CA SER A 121 -0.69 -0.83 1.55
C SER A 121 -0.72 0.23 0.45
N ILE A 122 -1.71 0.21 -0.44
CA ILE A 122 -1.71 1.07 -1.62
C ILE A 122 -2.46 2.36 -1.32
N VAL A 123 -1.73 3.46 -1.23
CA VAL A 123 -2.32 4.78 -0.98
C VAL A 123 -3.07 5.27 -2.22
N VAL A 124 -4.31 5.67 -2.02
CA VAL A 124 -5.14 6.30 -3.05
C VAL A 124 -5.46 7.72 -2.63
N GLU A 125 -5.38 8.65 -3.58
CA GLU A 125 -5.51 10.07 -3.30
C GLU A 125 -6.51 10.72 -4.26
N GLY A 126 -7.20 11.73 -3.75
CA GLY A 126 -8.09 12.58 -4.52
C GLY A 126 -7.92 14.02 -4.10
N ASN A 127 -7.97 14.95 -5.04
CA ASN A 127 -8.00 16.37 -4.76
C ASN A 127 -9.14 17.05 -5.50
N CYS A 128 -9.68 18.09 -4.89
CA CYS A 128 -10.64 18.96 -5.55
C CYS A 128 -10.31 20.42 -5.22
N LYS A 129 -10.30 21.27 -6.25
CA LYS A 129 -9.94 22.70 -6.17
C LYS A 129 -11.03 23.57 -6.75
N THR A 130 -11.10 24.83 -6.32
CA THR A 130 -12.00 25.84 -6.89
C THR A 130 -11.80 25.95 -8.40
N GLY A 131 -12.91 25.98 -9.15
CA GLY A 131 -12.94 25.97 -10.62
C GLY A 131 -12.89 24.57 -11.26
N GLN A 132 -12.79 23.50 -10.47
CA GLN A 132 -12.95 22.12 -10.98
C GLN A 132 -14.40 21.65 -10.87
N VAL A 133 -14.79 20.67 -11.69
CA VAL A 133 -16.16 20.12 -11.74
C VAL A 133 -16.63 19.51 -10.43
N CYS A 134 -15.72 19.04 -9.58
CA CYS A 134 -16.03 18.50 -8.26
C CYS A 134 -16.31 19.60 -7.23
N TRP A 135 -16.01 20.86 -7.55
CA TRP A 135 -16.12 21.99 -6.65
C TRP A 135 -17.44 22.72 -6.91
N GLY A 136 -18.41 22.54 -6.00
CA GLY A 136 -19.70 23.20 -6.08
C GLY A 136 -19.56 24.68 -5.76
N GLU A 137 -19.97 25.53 -6.70
CA GLU A 137 -20.21 26.95 -6.46
C GLU A 137 -21.56 27.17 -5.78
#